data_AF-A0A285N7U1-F1
#
_entry.id   AF-A0A285N7U1-F1
#
_cell.length_a   1.000
_cell.length_b   1.000
_cell.length_c   1.000
_cell.angle_alpha   90.00
_cell.angle_beta   90.00
_cell.angle_gamma   90.00
#
_symmetry.space_group_name_H-M   'P 1'
#
loop_
_entity.id
_entity.type
_entity.pdbx_description
1 polymer ?
#
loop_
_entity_poly.entity_id
_entity_poly.type
_entity_poly.pdbx_seq_one_letter_code
_entity_poly.pdbx_strand_id
1 'polypeptide(L)'
;MTQLSTDGLDLSPDQVYDVLGHPYRRHTLCVLHSRPGSVDLTELATAVSARCDEQTPVEVDDTERHTVLVELHHNHVPRLRSVGLVAYNPAESGAVELVGDIEPLLPTLRSEDDDLQQYRLD
;
A
#
# COMPACT_ATOMS: atom_id res chain seq x y z
N MET A 1 -10.47 -14.01 21.16
CA MET A 1 -9.97 -13.09 20.12
C MET A 1 -8.70 -12.47 20.65
N THR A 2 -7.55 -12.92 20.18
CA THR A 2 -6.24 -12.45 20.64
C THR A 2 -6.03 -11.04 20.08
N GLN A 3 -5.95 -10.03 20.95
CA GLN A 3 -5.44 -8.72 20.53
C GLN A 3 -4.00 -8.91 20.09
N LEU A 4 -3.71 -8.62 18.83
CA LEU A 4 -2.36 -8.22 18.43
C LEU A 4 -2.19 -6.78 18.92
N SER A 5 -1.59 -6.63 20.11
CA SER A 5 -1.06 -5.33 20.53
C SER A 5 0.21 -5.08 19.73
N THR A 6 0.03 -4.59 18.52
CA THR A 6 1.05 -3.98 17.67
C THR A 6 1.43 -2.68 18.38
N ASP A 7 2.39 -2.74 19.30
CA ASP A 7 2.82 -1.61 20.17
C ASP A 7 3.22 -0.41 19.29
N GLY A 8 2.26 0.49 19.04
CA GLY A 8 2.37 1.60 18.07
C GLY A 8 1.09 1.87 17.26
N LEU A 9 0.26 0.86 17.02
CA LEU A 9 -1.02 0.96 16.31
C LEU A 9 -2.14 0.29 17.11
N ASP A 10 -3.14 1.06 17.53
CA ASP A 10 -4.36 0.56 18.19
C ASP A 10 -5.33 -0.06 17.17
N LEU A 11 -4.87 -1.07 16.43
CA LEU A 11 -5.67 -1.79 15.44
C LEU A 11 -5.99 -3.20 15.93
N SER A 12 -7.28 -3.54 15.95
CA SER A 12 -7.73 -4.91 16.20
C SER A 12 -7.36 -5.83 15.03
N PRO A 13 -7.24 -7.16 15.25
CA PRO A 13 -6.94 -8.12 14.18
C PRO A 13 -7.86 -8.00 12.95
N ASP A 14 -9.17 -7.82 13.17
CA ASP A 14 -10.14 -7.60 12.10
C ASP A 14 -9.87 -6.31 11.31
N GLN A 15 -9.42 -5.24 11.96
CA GLN A 15 -9.04 -3.99 11.30
C GLN A 15 -7.75 -4.15 10.51
N VAL A 16 -6.77 -4.89 11.05
CA VAL A 16 -5.55 -5.23 10.32
C VAL A 16 -5.91 -6.03 9.06
N TYR A 17 -6.82 -7.00 9.15
CA TYR A 17 -7.28 -7.77 8.00
C TYR A 17 -8.03 -6.91 6.97
N ASP A 18 -8.95 -6.04 7.41
CA ASP A 18 -9.65 -5.10 6.51
C ASP A 18 -8.66 -4.17 5.78
N VAL A 19 -7.70 -3.62 6.53
CA VAL A 19 -6.72 -2.65 6.00
C VAL A 19 -5.62 -3.32 5.18
N LEU A 20 -5.17 -4.54 5.50
CA LEU A 20 -4.06 -5.19 4.79
C LEU A 20 -4.49 -6.32 3.86
N GLY A 21 -5.78 -6.63 3.79
CA GLY A 21 -6.31 -7.70 2.95
C GLY A 21 -6.20 -7.46 1.45
N HIS A 22 -5.75 -6.28 1.00
CA HIS A 22 -5.46 -6.02 -0.41
C HIS A 22 -3.95 -5.82 -0.63
N PRO A 23 -3.35 -6.47 -1.61
CA PRO A 23 -1.91 -6.40 -1.85
C PRO A 23 -1.44 -5.03 -2.30
N TYR A 24 -2.23 -4.24 -3.02
CA TYR A 24 -1.83 -2.86 -3.29
C TYR A 24 -1.58 -2.06 -2.00
N ARG A 25 -2.36 -2.30 -0.94
CA ARG A 25 -2.12 -1.68 0.38
C ARG A 25 -0.84 -2.22 1.02
N ARG A 26 -0.60 -3.54 0.94
CA ARG A 26 0.63 -4.16 1.45
C ARG A 26 1.88 -3.65 0.73
N HIS A 27 1.88 -3.68 -0.61
CA HIS A 27 2.98 -3.20 -1.43
C HIS A 27 3.21 -1.70 -1.29
N THR A 28 2.14 -0.90 -1.16
CA THR A 28 2.27 0.54 -0.85
C THR A 28 3.07 0.75 0.43
N LEU A 29 2.69 0.07 1.52
CA LEU A 29 3.41 0.18 2.79
C LEU A 29 4.85 -0.32 2.68
N CYS A 30 5.09 -1.44 1.98
CA CYS A 30 6.45 -1.94 1.74
C CYS A 30 7.33 -0.95 0.96
N VAL A 31 6.78 -0.31 -0.08
CA VAL A 31 7.52 0.69 -0.88
C VAL A 31 7.84 1.91 -0.03
N LEU A 32 6.85 2.45 0.69
CA LEU A 32 7.04 3.63 1.54
C LEU A 32 7.98 3.33 2.72
N HIS A 33 7.95 2.14 3.30
CA HIS A 33 8.86 1.75 4.37
C HIS A 33 10.32 1.61 3.90
N SER A 34 10.52 1.22 2.63
CA SER A 34 11.86 1.08 2.04
C SER A 34 12.45 2.41 1.58
N ARG A 35 11.67 3.50 1.56
CA ARG A 35 12.08 4.82 1.06
C ARG A 35 11.96 5.87 2.16
N PRO A 36 13.03 6.60 2.50
CA PRO A 36 12.91 7.69 3.45
C PRO A 36 12.10 8.86 2.85
N GLY A 37 11.09 9.34 3.58
CA GLY A 37 10.29 10.51 3.23
C GLY A 37 9.09 10.23 2.31
N SER A 38 8.57 11.30 1.71
CA SER A 38 7.41 11.23 0.83
C SER A 38 7.75 10.73 -0.58
N VAL A 39 6.85 9.94 -1.17
CA VAL A 39 6.93 9.41 -2.54
C VAL A 39 5.78 9.98 -3.36
N ASP A 40 6.06 10.41 -4.60
CA ASP A 40 5.03 10.84 -5.55
C ASP A 40 4.05 9.71 -5.86
N LEU A 41 2.75 10.00 -5.94
CA LEU A 41 1.72 8.97 -6.15
C LEU A 41 1.92 8.18 -7.46
N THR A 42 2.42 8.81 -8.52
CA THR A 42 2.72 8.17 -9.81
C THR A 42 3.93 7.24 -9.70
N GLU A 43 4.96 7.67 -8.99
CA GLU A 43 6.13 6.84 -8.70
C GLU A 43 5.75 5.64 -7.82
N LEU A 44 4.88 5.87 -6.83
CA LEU A 44 4.34 4.83 -5.97
C LEU A 44 3.51 3.83 -6.76
N ALA A 45 2.66 4.29 -7.69
CA ALA A 45 1.88 3.43 -8.57
C ALA A 45 2.78 2.53 -9.43
N THR A 46 3.85 3.09 -9.99
CA THR A 46 4.84 2.33 -10.77
C THR A 46 5.49 1.24 -9.91
N ALA A 47 5.96 1.59 -8.71
CA ALA A 47 6.62 0.67 -7.82
C ALA A 47 5.67 -0.43 -7.29
N VAL A 48 4.41 -0.09 -7.03
CA VAL A 48 3.39 -1.06 -6.59
C VAL A 48 3.05 -2.01 -7.73
N SER A 49 2.82 -1.52 -8.95
CA SER A 49 2.56 -2.35 -10.13
C SER A 49 3.72 -3.33 -10.37
N ALA A 50 4.95 -2.82 -10.38
CA ALA A 50 6.14 -3.65 -10.56
C ALA A 50 6.23 -4.79 -9.54
N ARG A 51 5.87 -4.52 -8.28
CA ARG A 51 5.89 -5.53 -7.21
C ARG A 51 4.74 -6.54 -7.30
N CYS A 52 3.60 -6.18 -7.85
CA CYS A 52 2.47 -7.11 -8.00
C CYS A 52 2.76 -8.14 -9.09
N ASP A 53 3.34 -7.70 -10.20
CA ASP A 53 3.61 -8.55 -11.37
C ASP A 53 5.06 -9.09 -11.38
N GLU A 54 5.77 -9.00 -10.25
CA GLU A 54 7.15 -9.48 -10.07
C GLU A 54 8.12 -8.97 -11.15
N GLN A 55 7.89 -7.76 -11.65
CA GLN A 55 8.65 -7.13 -12.72
C GLN A 55 9.46 -5.92 -12.22
N THR A 56 10.32 -5.37 -13.08
CA THR A 56 11.06 -4.15 -12.72
C THR A 56 10.23 -2.88 -13.01
N PRO A 57 10.44 -1.76 -12.29
CA PRO A 57 9.69 -0.52 -12.53
C PRO A 57 9.80 0.04 -13.95
N VAL A 58 10.83 -0.34 -14.71
CA VAL A 58 11.03 0.08 -16.10
C VAL A 58 10.22 -0.75 -17.10
N GLU A 59 9.74 -1.92 -16.70
CA GLU A 59 8.92 -2.81 -17.52
C GLU A 59 7.41 -2.48 -17.43
N VAL A 60 7.01 -1.72 -16.41
CA VAL A 60 5.62 -1.29 -16.21
C VAL A 60 5.19 -0.33 -17.32
N ASP A 61 4.18 -0.72 -18.10
CA ASP A 61 3.61 0.13 -19.15
C ASP A 61 2.76 1.28 -18.56
N ASP A 62 2.54 2.31 -19.38
CA ASP A 62 1.67 3.45 -19.05
C ASP A 62 0.26 3.01 -18.60
N THR A 63 -0.29 1.95 -19.21
CA THR A 63 -1.63 1.44 -18.91
C THR A 63 -1.71 0.81 -17.52
N GLU A 64 -0.73 -0.03 -17.18
CA GLU A 64 -0.62 -0.67 -15.87
C GLU A 64 -0.43 0.38 -14.79
N ARG A 65 0.54 1.29 -14.98
CA ARG A 65 0.80 2.40 -14.07
C ARG A 65 -0.44 3.26 -13.86
N HIS A 66 -1.15 3.61 -14.93
CA HIS A 66 -2.36 4.45 -14.83
C HIS A 66 -3.46 3.75 -14.03
N THR A 67 -3.66 2.45 -14.26
CA THR A 67 -4.66 1.66 -13.53
C THR A 67 -4.35 1.63 -12.03
N VAL A 68 -3.10 1.32 -11.67
CA VAL A 68 -2.67 1.31 -10.27
C VAL A 68 -2.76 2.70 -9.64
N LEU A 69 -2.39 3.77 -10.39
CA LEU A 69 -2.49 5.15 -9.92
C LEU A 69 -3.91 5.51 -9.50
N VAL A 70 -4.91 5.17 -10.33
CA VAL A 70 -6.33 5.43 -10.03
C VAL A 70 -6.76 4.66 -8.79
N GLU A 71 -6.43 3.37 -8.68
CA GLU A 71 -6.78 2.56 -7.51
C GLU A 71 -6.09 3.05 -6.23
N LEU A 72 -4.82 3.44 -6.30
CA LEU A 72 -4.11 4.02 -5.15
C LEU A 72 -4.79 5.30 -4.69
N HIS A 73 -5.11 6.20 -5.63
CA HIS A 73 -5.74 7.48 -5.33
C HIS A 73 -7.12 7.33 -4.68
N HIS A 74 -7.98 6.48 -5.24
CA HIS A 74 -9.39 6.42 -4.86
C HIS A 74 -9.70 5.39 -3.77
N ASN A 75 -8.92 4.32 -3.66
CA ASN A 75 -9.25 3.18 -2.80
C ASN A 75 -8.19 2.95 -1.73
N HIS A 76 -6.93 2.80 -2.11
CA HIS A 76 -5.92 2.27 -1.19
C HIS A 76 -5.33 3.33 -0.26
N VAL A 77 -4.87 4.47 -0.79
CA VAL A 77 -4.30 5.55 0.03
C VAL A 77 -5.34 6.12 1.00
N PRO A 78 -6.61 6.39 0.60
CA PRO A 78 -7.62 6.87 1.55
C PRO A 78 -7.88 5.90 2.72
N ARG A 79 -7.91 4.58 2.46
CA ARG A 79 -8.08 3.56 3.52
C ARG A 79 -6.88 3.51 4.45
N LEU A 80 -5.66 3.49 3.92
CA LEU A 80 -4.44 3.50 4.73
C LEU A 80 -4.33 4.79 5.58
N ARG A 81 -4.76 5.92 5.02
CA ARG A 81 -4.83 7.20 5.73
C ARG A 81 -5.87 7.18 6.85
N SER A 82 -7.02 6.53 6.64
CA SER A 82 -8.11 6.49 7.62
C SER A 82 -7.72 5.84 8.94
N VAL A 83 -6.72 4.94 8.91
CA VAL A 83 -6.14 4.29 10.08
C VAL A 83 -4.78 4.86 10.49
N GLY A 84 -4.38 5.98 9.91
CA GLY A 84 -3.17 6.72 10.30
C GLY A 84 -1.84 6.10 9.85
N LEU A 85 -1.85 5.18 8.89
CA LEU A 85 -0.61 4.56 8.41
C LEU A 85 0.16 5.46 7.44
N VAL A 86 -0.57 6.22 6.61
CA VAL A 86 0.02 7.13 5.62
C VAL A 86 -0.57 8.53 5.69
N ALA A 87 0.25 9.52 5.36
CA ALA A 87 -0.21 10.86 5.01
C ALA A 87 -0.26 11.00 3.49
N TYR A 88 -1.21 11.81 3.00
CA TYR A 88 -1.34 12.11 1.58
C TYR A 88 -1.57 13.61 1.38
N ASN A 89 -0.73 14.23 0.55
CA ASN A 89 -0.83 15.64 0.19
C ASN A 89 -1.04 15.80 -1.33
N PRO A 90 -2.31 16.00 -1.79
CA PRO A 90 -2.59 16.20 -3.21
C PRO A 90 -2.01 17.51 -3.77
N ALA A 91 -1.68 18.50 -2.93
CA ALA A 91 -1.12 19.76 -3.39
C ALA A 91 0.38 19.68 -3.75
N GLU A 92 1.08 18.65 -3.24
CA GLU A 92 2.51 18.42 -3.46
C GLU A 92 2.71 17.24 -4.40
N SER A 93 2.23 17.35 -5.64
CA SER A 93 2.28 16.28 -6.65
C SER A 93 1.63 14.95 -6.22
N GLY A 94 0.78 14.97 -5.19
CA GLY A 94 0.27 13.73 -4.60
C GLY A 94 1.30 12.99 -3.75
N ALA A 95 2.15 13.71 -3.01
CA ALA A 95 3.08 13.14 -2.04
C ALA A 95 2.35 12.20 -1.04
N VAL A 96 2.83 10.96 -0.95
CA VAL A 96 2.41 9.96 0.03
C VAL A 96 3.58 9.66 0.96
N GLU A 97 3.37 9.71 2.26
CA GLU A 97 4.42 9.45 3.25
C GLU A 97 3.94 8.39 4.26
N LEU A 98 4.84 7.48 4.65
CA LEU A 98 4.60 6.59 5.77
C LEU A 98 4.72 7.37 7.09
N VAL A 99 3.64 7.40 7.87
CA VAL A 99 3.61 8.14 9.15
C VAL A 99 3.25 7.26 10.34
N GLY A 100 2.64 6.10 10.11
CA GLY A 100 2.35 5.11 11.14
C GLY A 100 3.48 4.11 11.32
N ASP A 101 3.59 3.56 12.53
CA ASP A 101 4.54 2.48 12.82
C ASP A 101 4.02 1.15 12.28
N ILE A 102 4.58 0.68 11.18
CA ILE A 102 4.17 -0.59 10.55
C ILE A 102 5.02 -1.77 11.00
N GLU A 103 5.96 -1.59 11.93
CA GLU A 103 6.91 -2.63 12.33
C GLU A 103 6.19 -3.92 12.77
N PRO A 104 5.11 -3.86 13.56
CA PRO A 104 4.42 -5.07 13.99
C PRO A 104 3.42 -5.58 12.94
N LEU A 105 3.25 -4.87 11.82
CA LEU A 105 2.51 -5.32 10.63
C LEU A 105 3.40 -6.01 9.60
N LEU A 106 4.74 -5.88 9.70
CA LEU A 106 5.68 -6.48 8.74
C LEU A 106 5.47 -7.98 8.49
N PRO A 107 5.12 -8.82 9.49
CA PRO A 107 4.83 -10.23 9.23
C PRO A 107 3.65 -10.43 8.26
N THR A 108 2.62 -9.60 8.36
CA THR A 108 1.42 -9.64 7.51
C THR A 108 1.68 -9.08 6.11
N LEU A 109 2.56 -8.08 5.99
CA LEU A 109 2.95 -7.51 4.70
C LEU A 109 3.72 -8.50 3.82
N ARG A 110 4.38 -9.49 4.43
CA ARG A 110 5.14 -10.55 3.76
C ARG A 110 4.29 -11.79 3.41
N SER A 111 3.03 -11.84 3.83
CA SER A 111 2.20 -13.02 3.60
C SER A 111 1.83 -13.15 2.12
N GLU A 112 2.34 -14.20 1.49
CA GLU A 112 2.12 -14.61 0.09
C GLU A 112 0.69 -15.13 -0.19
N ASP A 113 -0.32 -14.64 0.54
CA ASP A 113 -1.71 -14.84 0.14
C ASP A 113 -1.98 -13.89 -1.03
N ASP A 114 -1.44 -14.29 -2.19
CA ASP A 114 -1.56 -13.66 -3.49
C ASP A 114 -2.65 -14.39 -4.30
N ASP A 115 -3.90 -14.20 -3.88
CA ASP A 115 -5.07 -14.47 -4.72
C ASP A 115 -5.38 -13.21 -5.54
N LEU A 116 -4.42 -12.71 -6.32
CA LEU A 116 -4.61 -11.50 -7.13
C LEU A 116 -5.16 -11.70 -8.52
N GLN A 117 -5.46 -12.93 -8.91
CA GLN A 117 -6.00 -13.18 -10.25
C GLN A 117 -7.44 -12.67 -10.47
N GLN A 118 -8.11 -12.11 -9.45
CA GLN A 118 -9.54 -11.75 -9.53
C GLN A 118 -9.85 -10.26 -9.81
N TYR A 119 -8.86 -9.34 -9.83
CA TYR A 119 -9.13 -7.90 -10.05
C TYR A 119 -8.47 -7.30 -11.29
N ARG A 120 -8.10 -8.14 -12.27
CA ARG A 120 -7.86 -7.64 -13.64
C ARG A 120 -9.20 -7.17 -14.20
N LEU A 121 -9.54 -5.90 -13.93
CA LEU A 121 -10.74 -5.21 -14.40
C LEU A 121 -10.84 -5.35 -15.92
N ASP A 122 -11.95 -5.92 -16.37
CA ASP A 122 -12.36 -6.03 -17.78
C ASP A 122 -12.73 -4.67 -18.40
#